data_AF-A0A916SKW7-F1
#
_entry.id   AF-A0A916SKW7-F1
#
_cell.length_a   1.000
_cell.length_b   1.000
_cell.length_c   1.000
_cell.angle_alpha   90.00
_cell.angle_beta   90.00
_cell.angle_gamma   90.00
#
_symmetry.space_group_name_H-M   'P 1'
#
loop_
_entity.id
_entity.type
_entity.pdbx_description
1 polymer ?
#
loop_
_entity_poly.entity_id
_entity_poly.type
_entity_poly.pdbx_seq_one_letter_code
_entity_poly.pdbx_strand_id
1 'polypeptide(L)'
;MFGYRPQVLASARQRLNAFVNNPSRHAHHAAKVLLKFKLLEQQKLLFVDFLEWARRTSYFQQIREAFFASIPFEDWVAQLTAELERSAVARRDGDLILNA
;
A
#
# COMPACT_ATOMS: atom_id res chain seq x y z
N MET A 1 6.40 32.28 -20.31
CA MET A 1 7.76 31.75 -20.07
C MET A 1 7.78 31.11 -18.69
N PHE A 2 7.81 29.78 -18.57
CA PHE A 2 7.91 29.11 -17.26
C PHE A 2 9.29 29.44 -16.67
N GLY A 3 9.33 30.39 -15.73
CA GLY A 3 10.57 30.83 -15.10
C GLY A 3 11.14 29.71 -14.24
N TYR A 4 12.09 28.95 -14.76
CA TYR A 4 12.91 28.03 -13.98
C TYR A 4 13.78 28.82 -13.00
N ARG A 5 13.20 29.16 -11.84
CA ARG A 5 13.95 29.72 -10.73
C ARG A 5 14.74 28.58 -10.06
N PRO A 6 16.01 28.76 -9.70
CA PRO A 6 16.82 27.75 -8.99
C PRO A 6 16.12 27.16 -7.76
N GLN A 7 15.28 27.97 -7.10
CA GLN A 7 14.45 27.60 -5.95
C GLN A 7 13.39 26.52 -6.27
N VAL A 8 12.81 26.53 -7.49
CA VAL A 8 11.83 25.53 -7.93
C VAL A 8 12.52 24.18 -8.17
N LEU A 9 13.70 24.21 -8.79
CA LEU A 9 14.54 23.03 -8.99
C LEU A 9 15.04 22.44 -7.67
N ALA A 10 15.48 23.28 -6.73
CA ALA A 10 15.89 22.85 -5.39
C ALA A 10 14.74 22.18 -4.64
N SER A 11 13.54 22.78 -4.68
CA SER A 11 12.34 22.21 -4.04
C SER A 11 11.93 20.88 -4.66
N ALA A 12 11.97 20.77 -6.00
CA ALA A 12 11.69 19.51 -6.70
C ALA A 12 12.70 18.41 -6.33
N ARG A 13 14.00 18.74 -6.28
CA ARG A 13 15.06 17.82 -5.85
C ARG A 13 14.91 17.40 -4.39
N GLN A 14 14.55 18.32 -3.50
CA GLN A 14 14.32 18.00 -2.09
C GLN A 14 13.13 17.03 -1.91
N ARG A 15 12.03 17.23 -2.66
CA ARG A 15 10.89 16.29 -2.64
C ARG A 15 11.29 14.93 -3.19
N LEU A 16 12.02 14.89 -4.30
CA LEU A 16 12.56 13.64 -4.86
C LEU A 16 13.47 12.93 -3.84
N ASN A 17 14.40 13.65 -3.21
CA ASN A 17 15.27 13.11 -2.19
C ASN A 17 14.47 12.57 -0.99
N ALA A 18 13.39 13.24 -0.58
CA ALA A 18 12.53 12.73 0.49
C ALA A 18 11.83 11.41 0.13
N PHE A 19 11.44 11.23 -1.13
CA PHE A 19 10.92 9.96 -1.64
C PHE A 19 12.00 8.87 -1.70
N VAL A 20 13.18 9.23 -2.22
CA VAL A 20 14.34 8.32 -2.31
C VAL A 20 14.83 7.90 -0.92
N ASN A 21 14.76 8.79 0.07
CA ASN A 21 15.28 8.55 1.42
C ASN A 21 14.40 7.63 2.26
N ASN A 22 13.15 7.33 1.86
CA ASN A 22 12.27 6.44 2.61
C ASN A 22 11.53 5.44 1.69
N PRO A 23 12.28 4.59 0.96
CA PRO A 23 11.71 3.71 -0.06
C PRO A 23 10.76 2.67 0.55
N SER A 24 11.06 2.18 1.77
CA SER A 24 10.19 1.25 2.49
C SER A 24 8.83 1.87 2.84
N ARG A 25 8.79 3.13 3.30
CA ARG A 25 7.54 3.84 3.59
C ARG A 25 6.70 4.03 2.32
N HIS A 26 7.34 4.34 1.21
CA HIS A 26 6.65 4.46 -0.07
C HIS A 26 6.08 3.12 -0.53
N ALA A 27 6.86 2.04 -0.42
CA ALA A 27 6.42 0.69 -0.74
C ALA A 27 5.26 0.22 0.15
N HIS A 28 5.30 0.55 1.45
CA HIS A 28 4.20 0.31 2.39
C HIS A 28 2.91 1.00 1.96
N HIS A 29 3.00 2.28 1.62
CA HIS A 29 1.85 3.05 1.14
C HIS A 29 1.31 2.49 -0.18
N ALA A 30 2.18 2.14 -1.13
CA ALA A 30 1.79 1.54 -2.40
C ALA A 30 1.05 0.21 -2.20
N ALA A 31 1.54 -0.66 -1.33
CA ALA A 31 0.87 -1.92 -1.00
C ALA A 31 -0.55 -1.69 -0.44
N LYS A 32 -0.72 -0.73 0.48
CA LYS A 32 -2.05 -0.36 1.00
C LYS A 32 -2.99 0.16 -0.09
N VAL A 33 -2.48 0.97 -1.01
CA VAL A 33 -3.26 1.52 -2.12
C VAL A 33 -3.78 0.39 -3.02
N LEU A 34 -2.96 -0.62 -3.31
CA LEU A 34 -3.37 -1.79 -4.10
C LEU A 34 -4.48 -2.59 -3.41
N LEU A 35 -4.34 -2.83 -2.10
CA LEU A 35 -5.36 -3.48 -1.28
C LEU A 35 -6.68 -2.70 -1.30
N LYS A 36 -6.63 -1.37 -1.14
CA LYS A 36 -7.82 -0.50 -1.24
C LYS A 36 -8.43 -0.52 -2.64
N PHE A 37 -7.64 -0.53 -3.71
CA PHE A 37 -8.18 -0.63 -5.07
C PHE A 37 -8.93 -1.94 -5.28
N LYS A 38 -8.44 -3.06 -4.74
CA LYS A 38 -9.19 -4.32 -4.80
C LYS A 38 -10.52 -4.25 -4.07
N LEU A 39 -10.56 -3.56 -2.92
CA LEU A 39 -11.81 -3.30 -2.21
C LEU A 39 -12.75 -2.37 -2.98
N LEU A 40 -12.23 -1.34 -3.66
CA LEU A 40 -13.03 -0.47 -4.52
C LEU A 40 -13.63 -1.23 -5.71
N GLU A 41 -12.91 -2.21 -6.27
CA GLU A 41 -13.40 -3.02 -7.37
C GLU A 41 -14.53 -3.98 -6.93
N GLN A 42 -14.35 -4.70 -5.83
CA GLN A 42 -15.28 -5.77 -5.42
C GLN A 42 -16.35 -5.29 -4.42
N GLN A 43 -16.14 -4.15 -3.76
CA GLN A 43 -16.92 -3.59 -2.64
C GLN A 43 -16.96 -4.46 -1.37
N LYS A 44 -17.03 -5.77 -1.52
CA LYS A 44 -17.08 -6.76 -0.44
C LYS A 44 -16.55 -8.09 -0.95
N LEU A 45 -15.76 -8.78 -0.14
CA LEU A 45 -15.31 -10.15 -0.42
C LEU A 45 -14.93 -10.87 0.86
N LEU A 46 -14.79 -12.20 0.80
CA LEU A 46 -14.21 -12.97 1.90
C LEU A 46 -12.74 -12.59 2.06
N PHE A 47 -12.29 -12.54 3.31
CA PHE A 47 -10.91 -12.20 3.62
C PHE A 47 -9.92 -13.28 3.15
N VAL A 48 -10.34 -14.54 3.12
CA VAL A 48 -9.55 -15.61 2.50
C VAL A 48 -9.33 -15.36 1.01
N ASP A 49 -10.37 -14.95 0.27
CA ASP A 49 -10.26 -14.63 -1.16
C ASP A 49 -9.40 -13.39 -1.40
N PHE A 50 -9.49 -12.41 -0.49
CA PHE A 50 -8.66 -11.21 -0.51
C PHE A 50 -7.18 -11.53 -0.29
N LEU A 51 -6.86 -12.39 0.68
CA LEU A 51 -5.51 -12.89 0.94
C LEU A 51 -4.96 -13.72 -0.23
N GLU A 52 -5.77 -14.62 -0.78
CA GLU A 52 -5.40 -15.43 -1.96
C GLU A 52 -5.10 -14.54 -3.16
N TRP A 53 -5.95 -13.54 -3.42
CA TRP A 53 -5.73 -12.56 -4.48
C TRP A 53 -4.42 -11.79 -4.26
N ALA A 54 -4.16 -11.32 -3.04
CA ALA A 54 -2.93 -10.63 -2.71
C ALA A 54 -1.71 -11.54 -2.94
N ARG A 55 -1.79 -12.81 -2.53
CA ARG A 55 -0.71 -13.80 -2.69
C ARG A 55 -0.40 -14.09 -4.16
N ARG A 56 -1.43 -14.16 -5.02
CA ARG A 56 -1.29 -14.39 -6.47
C ARG A 56 -0.80 -13.16 -7.23
N THR A 57 -0.88 -11.99 -6.62
CA THR A 57 -0.43 -10.73 -7.22
C THR A 57 1.07 -10.55 -6.97
N SER A 58 1.88 -10.91 -7.98
CA SER A 58 3.35 -10.99 -7.89
C SER A 58 4.03 -9.73 -7.33
N TYR A 59 3.44 -8.55 -7.56
CA TYR A 59 4.00 -7.29 -7.09
C TYR A 59 4.02 -7.17 -5.55
N PHE A 60 3.06 -7.78 -4.84
CA PHE A 60 3.10 -7.82 -3.37
C PHE A 60 4.28 -8.64 -2.86
N GLN A 61 4.61 -9.76 -3.50
CA GLN A 61 5.78 -10.56 -3.13
C GLN A 61 7.07 -9.77 -3.37
N GLN A 62 7.19 -9.07 -4.51
CA GLN A 62 8.36 -8.23 -4.80
C GLN A 62 8.55 -7.12 -3.75
N ILE A 63 7.47 -6.43 -3.37
CA ILE A 63 7.53 -5.40 -2.31
C ILE A 63 7.95 -6.01 -0.98
N ARG A 64 7.34 -7.13 -0.59
CA ARG A 64 7.63 -7.79 0.69
C ARG A 64 9.08 -8.26 0.73
N GLU A 65 9.56 -8.94 -0.31
CA GLU A 65 10.95 -9.41 -0.37
C GLU A 65 11.95 -8.25 -0.34
N ALA A 66 11.66 -7.14 -1.01
CA ALA A 66 12.55 -5.99 -1.04
C ALA A 66 12.62 -5.20 0.28
N PHE A 67 11.51 -5.11 1.04
CA PHE A 67 11.41 -4.17 2.17
C PHE A 67 10.92 -4.77 3.50
N PHE A 68 10.26 -5.94 3.47
CA PHE A 68 9.55 -6.54 4.61
C PHE A 68 9.76 -8.06 4.71
N ALA A 69 10.92 -8.57 4.25
CA ALA A 69 11.15 -10.01 4.07
C ALA A 69 11.07 -10.82 5.37
N SER A 70 11.32 -10.16 6.52
CA SER A 70 11.23 -10.76 7.85
C SER A 70 9.80 -11.03 8.32
N ILE A 71 8.80 -10.47 7.64
CA ILE A 71 7.38 -10.65 8.00
C ILE A 71 6.77 -11.70 7.06
N PRO A 72 6.09 -12.73 7.60
CA PRO A 72 5.31 -13.67 6.80
C PRO A 72 4.28 -12.94 5.94
N PHE A 73 4.00 -13.45 4.75
CA PHE A 73 3.13 -12.75 3.79
C PHE A 73 1.74 -12.47 4.36
N GLU A 74 1.13 -13.46 5.02
CA GLU A 74 -0.21 -13.34 5.59
C GLU A 74 -0.25 -12.31 6.73
N ASP A 75 0.74 -12.35 7.63
CA ASP A 75 0.87 -11.37 8.70
C ASP A 75 1.06 -9.96 8.15
N TRP A 76 1.84 -9.82 7.08
CA TRP A 76 2.08 -8.54 6.44
C TRP A 76 0.80 -7.98 5.80
N VAL A 77 0.04 -8.79 5.06
CA VAL A 77 -1.24 -8.35 4.48
C VAL A 77 -2.26 -8.05 5.59
N ALA A 78 -2.33 -8.87 6.64
CA ALA A 78 -3.20 -8.61 7.78
C ALA A 78 -2.86 -7.29 8.49
N GLN A 79 -1.57 -6.96 8.66
CA GLN A 79 -1.14 -5.67 9.21
C GLN A 79 -1.58 -4.50 8.31
N LEU A 80 -1.39 -4.60 6.99
CA LEU A 80 -1.83 -3.59 6.04
C LEU A 80 -3.36 -3.41 6.08
N THR A 81 -4.12 -4.49 6.16
CA THR A 81 -5.59 -4.46 6.31
C THR A 81 -6.00 -3.78 7.61
N ALA A 82 -5.37 -4.12 8.74
CA ALA A 82 -5.66 -3.49 10.02
C ALA A 82 -5.39 -1.97 9.99
N GLU A 83 -4.38 -1.52 9.24
CA GLU A 83 -4.16 -0.09 9.03
C GLU A 83 -5.27 0.56 8.19
N LEU A 84 -5.78 -0.11 7.15
CA LEU A 84 -6.92 0.38 6.37
C LEU A 84 -8.16 0.53 7.25
N GLU A 85 -8.41 -0.43 8.13
CA GLU A 85 -9.48 -0.35 9.13
C GLU A 85 -9.31 0.83 10.09
N ARG A 86 -8.09 1.05 10.62
CA ARG A 86 -7.80 2.20 11.49
C ARG A 86 -8.04 3.54 10.79
N SER A 87 -7.82 3.61 9.48
CA SER A 87 -8.14 4.79 8.66
C SER A 87 -9.60 4.87 8.19
N ALA A 88 -10.46 3.94 8.62
CA ALA A 88 -11.88 3.87 8.25
C ALA A 88 -12.14 3.78 6.73
N VAL A 89 -11.18 3.28 5.95
CA VAL A 89 -11.33 3.05 4.49
C VAL A 89 -11.54 1.57 4.15
N ALA A 90 -11.55 0.70 5.14
CA ALA A 90 -11.96 -0.69 5.03
C ALA A 90 -12.63 -1.09 6.34
N ARG A 91 -13.43 -2.16 6.33
CA ARG A 91 -14.05 -2.72 7.53
C ARG A 91 -14.02 -4.25 7.47
N ARG A 92 -13.67 -4.91 8.57
CA ARG A 92 -13.87 -6.35 8.74
C ARG A 92 -15.24 -6.62 9.37
N ASP A 93 -15.93 -7.61 8.85
CA ASP A 93 -17.22 -8.09 9.36
C ASP A 93 -17.20 -9.62 9.33
N GLY A 94 -16.80 -10.23 10.44
CA GLY A 94 -16.48 -11.66 10.50
C GLY A 94 -15.45 -12.04 9.44
N ASP A 95 -15.82 -12.96 8.54
CA ASP A 95 -14.96 -13.43 7.46
C ASP A 95 -14.92 -12.51 6.25
N LEU A 96 -15.67 -11.40 6.27
CA LEU A 96 -15.74 -10.46 5.16
C LEU A 96 -14.83 -9.27 5.39
N ILE A 97 -14.36 -8.70 4.29
CA ILE A 97 -13.75 -7.38 4.23
C ILE A 97 -14.56 -6.52 3.27
N LEU A 98 -14.89 -5.30 3.71
CA LEU A 98 -15.73 -4.36 2.99
C LEU A 98 -14.95 -3.09 2.69
N ASN A 99 -15.25 -2.52 1.53
CA ASN A 99 -14.97 -1.14 1.23
C ASN A 99 -15.79 -0.24 2.17
N ALA A 100 -15.12 0.72 2.80
CA ALA A 100 -15.75 1.81 3.57
C ALA A 100 -15.53 3.15 2.86
#